data_AF-A0A3M7QE04-F1
#
_entry.id   AF-A0A3M7QE04-F1
#
_cell.length_a   1.000
_cell.length_b   1.000
_cell.length_c   1.000
_cell.angle_alpha   90.00
_cell.angle_beta   90.00
_cell.angle_gamma   90.00
#
_symmetry.space_group_name_H-M   'P 1'
#
loop_
_entity.id
_entity.type
_entity.pdbx_description
1 polymer ?
#
loop_
_entity_poly.entity_id
_entity_poly.type
_entity_poly.pdbx_seq_one_letter_code
_entity_poly.pdbx_strand_id
1 'polypeptide(L)'
;MVQKKILVLDLDETLIHSHHDGLVRPAVKPGTPPDFILRVEIDRHPVRFYVYKRPHVDYFLSVVNQWFELVVFTASMEIYGAAVADKLDNRRGMLRRRYYRQV
;
A
#
# COMPACT_ATOMS: atom_id res chain seq x y z
N MET A 1 -17.47 11.88 23.89
CA MET A 1 -16.21 11.30 23.39
C MET A 1 -15.67 12.22 22.31
N VAL A 2 -14.37 12.52 22.29
CA VAL A 2 -13.77 13.34 21.23
C VAL A 2 -13.70 12.50 19.95
N GLN A 3 -14.13 13.07 18.82
CA GLN A 3 -14.03 12.41 17.52
C GLN A 3 -12.56 12.19 17.14
N LYS A 4 -12.22 10.99 16.67
CA LYS A 4 -10.87 10.73 16.14
C LYS A 4 -10.60 11.66 14.95
N LYS A 5 -9.42 12.26 14.92
CA LYS A 5 -8.96 13.00 13.74
C LYS A 5 -8.70 12.01 12.59
N ILE A 6 -8.75 12.51 11.36
CA ILE A 6 -8.40 11.73 10.17
C ILE A 6 -6.89 11.83 9.93
N LEU A 7 -6.24 10.69 9.74
CA LEU A 7 -4.88 10.60 9.23
C LEU A 7 -4.91 10.07 7.80
N VAL A 8 -4.52 10.93 6.86
CA VAL A 8 -4.44 10.59 5.44
C VAL A 8 -3.07 10.00 5.15
N LEU A 9 -3.04 8.83 4.51
CA LEU A 9 -1.83 8.06 4.24
C LEU A 9 -1.70 7.79 2.74
N ASP A 10 -0.56 8.15 2.17
CA ASP A 10 -0.15 7.68 0.84
C ASP A 10 0.47 6.27 0.92
N LEU A 11 0.59 5.57 -0.21
CA LEU A 11 1.11 4.20 -0.30
C LEU A 11 2.57 4.18 -0.77
N ASP A 12 2.81 4.45 -2.06
CA ASP A 12 4.11 4.32 -2.69
C ASP A 12 5.09 5.39 -2.19
N GLU A 13 6.33 4.98 -1.88
CA GLU A 13 7.36 5.80 -1.23
C GLU A 13 6.95 6.41 0.14
N THR A 14 5.86 5.91 0.74
CA THR A 14 5.38 6.33 2.07
C THR A 14 5.24 5.14 3.02
N LEU A 15 4.38 4.19 2.71
CA LEU A 15 4.16 2.96 3.50
C LEU A 15 4.82 1.73 2.87
N ILE A 16 5.00 1.76 1.54
CA ILE A 16 5.60 0.69 0.76
C ILE A 16 6.52 1.26 -0.32
N HIS A 17 7.36 0.40 -0.87
CA HIS A 17 8.02 0.59 -2.16
C HIS A 17 7.63 -0.58 -3.07
N SER A 18 7.44 -0.34 -4.36
CA SER A 18 7.18 -1.43 -5.31
C SER A 18 7.83 -1.21 -6.68
N HIS A 19 8.03 -2.29 -7.40
CA HIS A 19 8.37 -2.27 -8.83
C HIS A 19 7.60 -3.38 -9.55
N HIS A 20 7.41 -3.22 -10.86
CA HIS A 20 6.74 -4.20 -11.70
C HIS A 20 7.69 -4.84 -12.71
N ASP A 21 7.24 -5.95 -13.31
CA ASP A 21 7.96 -6.64 -14.39
C ASP A 21 8.51 -5.63 -15.42
N GLY A 22 9.81 -5.71 -15.72
CA GLY A 22 10.47 -4.84 -16.72
C GLY A 22 11.19 -3.59 -16.16
N LEU A 23 10.98 -3.23 -14.89
CA LEU A 23 11.79 -2.21 -14.21
C LEU A 23 12.65 -2.85 -13.12
N VAL A 24 13.91 -3.13 -13.44
CA VAL A 24 14.93 -3.42 -12.42
C VAL A 24 15.39 -2.09 -11.83
N ARG A 25 14.96 -1.78 -10.60
CA ARG A 25 15.45 -0.60 -9.89
C ARG A 25 16.55 -0.98 -8.90
N PRO A 26 17.69 -0.26 -8.87
CA PRO A 26 18.81 -0.55 -7.97
C PRO A 26 18.53 -0.18 -6.50
N ALA A 27 17.37 0.39 -6.18
CA ALA A 27 17.04 0.85 -4.82
C ALA A 27 16.87 -0.30 -3.81
N VAL A 28 16.60 -1.51 -4.29
CA VAL A 28 16.52 -2.71 -3.45
C VAL A 28 17.82 -3.48 -3.59
N LYS A 29 18.46 -3.81 -2.46
CA LYS A 29 19.67 -4.64 -2.47
C LYS A 29 19.39 -5.95 -3.22
N PRO A 30 20.24 -6.35 -4.19
CA PRO A 30 20.09 -7.61 -4.90
C PRO A 30 19.86 -8.77 -3.94
N GLY A 31 18.84 -9.59 -4.20
CA GLY A 31 18.48 -10.74 -3.37
C GLY A 31 17.57 -10.44 -2.19
N THR A 32 17.14 -9.19 -1.96
CA THR A 32 16.11 -8.90 -0.95
C THR A 32 14.75 -9.41 -1.46
N PRO A 33 14.12 -10.39 -0.79
CA PRO A 33 12.83 -10.89 -1.22
C PRO A 33 11.73 -9.85 -0.99
N PRO A 34 10.70 -9.78 -1.86
CA PRO A 34 9.53 -8.95 -1.60
C PRO A 34 8.73 -9.49 -0.41
N ASP A 35 8.07 -8.60 0.33
CA ASP A 35 7.14 -8.99 1.40
C ASP A 35 5.89 -9.68 0.84
N PHE A 36 5.43 -9.22 -0.33
CA PHE A 36 4.38 -9.87 -1.09
C PHE A 36 4.44 -9.51 -2.57
N ILE A 37 3.86 -10.37 -3.39
CA ILE A 37 3.71 -10.16 -4.84
C ILE A 37 2.23 -9.98 -5.14
N LEU A 38 1.91 -8.92 -5.87
CA LEU A 38 0.57 -8.68 -6.42
C LEU A 38 0.54 -9.04 -7.90
N ARG A 39 -0.58 -9.61 -8.35
CA ARG A 39 -0.89 -9.84 -9.76
C ARG A 39 -2.16 -9.07 -10.06
N VAL A 40 -2.07 -8.05 -10.90
CA VAL A 40 -3.21 -7.23 -11.31
C VAL A 40 -3.29 -7.21 -12.82
N GLU A 41 -4.50 -7.09 -13.36
CA GLU A 41 -4.73 -6.97 -14.79
C GLU A 41 -4.86 -5.49 -15.16
N ILE A 42 -3.94 -4.97 -15.96
CA ILE A 42 -3.95 -3.58 -16.46
C ILE A 42 -4.08 -3.66 -17.97
N ASP A 43 -5.13 -3.06 -18.54
CA ASP A 43 -5.41 -3.10 -19.98
C ASP A 43 -5.36 -4.53 -20.57
N ARG A 44 -5.93 -5.51 -19.86
CA ARG A 44 -5.92 -6.95 -20.21
C ARG A 44 -4.55 -7.63 -20.17
N HIS A 45 -3.54 -6.97 -19.64
CA HIS A 45 -2.20 -7.54 -19.46
C HIS A 45 -1.96 -7.83 -17.97
N PRO A 46 -1.58 -9.07 -17.61
CA PRO A 46 -1.22 -9.37 -16.23
C PRO A 46 0.13 -8.72 -15.89
N VAL A 47 0.13 -7.87 -14.87
CA VAL A 47 1.33 -7.20 -14.36
C VAL A 47 1.61 -7.68 -12.94
N ARG A 48 2.85 -8.11 -12.69
CA ARG A 48 3.30 -8.45 -11.33
C ARG A 48 3.95 -7.25 -10.68
N PHE A 49 3.57 -6.97 -9.44
CA PHE A 49 4.23 -5.99 -8.58
C PHE A 49 4.92 -6.70 -7.43
N TYR A 50 6.20 -6.40 -7.25
CA TYR A 50 7.03 -6.83 -6.14
C TYR A 50 7.00 -5.74 -5.08
N VAL A 51 6.35 -6.01 -3.94
CA VAL A 51 6.07 -4.98 -2.93
C VAL A 51 6.93 -5.22 -1.70
N TYR A 52 7.55 -4.15 -1.24
CA TYR A 52 8.41 -4.07 -0.07
C TYR A 52 7.76 -3.13 0.93
N LYS A 53 7.56 -3.62 2.14
CA LYS A 53 6.98 -2.85 3.23
C LYS A 53 8.04 -1.93 3.80
N ARG A 54 7.65 -0.70 4.11
CA ARG A 54 8.49 0.15 4.95
C ARG A 54 8.73 -0.56 6.28
N PRO A 55 9.96 -0.62 6.79
CA PRO A 55 10.22 -1.22 8.09
C PRO A 55 9.27 -0.69 9.15
N HIS A 56 8.71 -1.60 9.96
CA HIS A 56 7.75 -1.31 11.03
C HIS A 56 6.36 -0.80 10.58
N VAL A 57 6.00 -0.85 9.29
CA VAL A 57 4.69 -0.36 8.82
C VAL A 57 3.50 -1.02 9.53
N ASP A 58 3.57 -2.32 9.84
CA ASP A 58 2.48 -3.01 10.55
C ASP A 58 2.29 -2.51 11.97
N TYR A 59 3.40 -2.23 12.65
CA TYR A 59 3.41 -1.68 14.01
C TYR A 59 2.92 -0.23 14.00
N PHE A 60 3.39 0.56 13.04
CA PHE A 60 2.91 1.92 12.83
C PHE A 60 1.38 1.94 12.66
N LEU A 61 0.85 1.16 11.70
CA LEU A 61 -0.59 1.10 11.42
C LEU A 61 -1.41 0.62 12.63
N SER A 62 -0.91 -0.37 13.39
CA SER A 62 -1.62 -0.87 14.58
C SER A 62 -1.70 0.16 15.70
N VAL A 63 -0.67 1.01 15.84
CA VAL A 63 -0.63 2.09 16.83
C VAL A 63 -1.51 3.26 16.38
N VAL A 64 -1.32 3.78 15.17
CA VAL A 64 -2.05 4.99 14.74
C VAL A 64 -3.55 4.74 14.54
N ASN A 65 -3.97 3.52 14.21
CA ASN A 65 -5.40 3.16 14.13
C ASN A 65 -6.14 3.30 15.48
N GLN A 66 -5.42 3.21 16.60
CA GLN A 66 -6.01 3.43 17.92
C GLN A 66 -6.34 4.92 18.14
N TRP A 67 -5.60 5.82 17.50
CA TRP A 67 -5.67 7.27 17.71
C TRP A 67 -6.46 8.01 16.62
N PHE A 68 -6.40 7.52 15.37
CA PHE A 68 -6.94 8.18 14.18
C PHE A 68 -7.91 7.28 13.42
N GLU A 69 -8.79 7.90 12.64
CA GLU A 69 -9.44 7.24 11.51
C GLU A 69 -8.47 7.28 10.32
N LEU A 70 -8.11 6.11 9.78
CA LEU A 70 -7.13 6.03 8.69
C LEU A 70 -7.82 6.10 7.33
N VAL A 71 -7.30 6.96 6.46
CA VAL A 71 -7.76 7.11 5.09
C VAL A 71 -6.58 6.91 4.15
N VAL A 72 -6.70 5.99 3.20
CA VAL A 72 -5.72 5.89 2.11
C VAL A 72 -6.05 6.95 1.07
N PHE A 73 -5.08 7.77 0.69
CA PHE A 73 -5.18 8.65 -0.46
C PHE A 73 -3.88 8.59 -1.22
N THR A 74 -3.92 7.98 -2.40
CA THR A 74 -2.74 7.74 -3.22
C THR A 74 -2.95 8.18 -4.66
N ALA A 75 -1.85 8.51 -5.32
CA ALA A 75 -1.83 8.81 -6.74
C ALA A 75 -1.87 7.53 -7.61
N SER A 76 -1.91 6.34 -7.03
CA SER A 76 -1.88 5.08 -7.78
C SER A 76 -3.26 4.69 -8.33
N MET A 77 -3.26 3.82 -9.34
CA MET A 77 -4.49 3.25 -9.93
C MET A 77 -5.25 2.44 -8.88
N GLU A 78 -6.58 2.48 -8.93
CA GLU A 78 -7.44 1.80 -7.96
C GLU A 78 -7.13 0.31 -7.83
N ILE A 79 -7.01 -0.43 -8.95
CA ILE A 79 -6.77 -1.89 -8.91
C ILE A 79 -5.48 -2.27 -8.16
N TYR A 80 -4.42 -1.47 -8.30
CA TYR A 80 -3.16 -1.69 -7.59
C TYR A 80 -3.26 -1.19 -6.14
N GLY A 81 -3.73 0.04 -5.94
CA GLY A 81 -3.78 0.67 -4.63
C GLY A 81 -4.71 -0.07 -3.66
N ALA A 82 -5.85 -0.58 -4.15
CA ALA A 82 -6.74 -1.44 -3.37
C ALA A 82 -6.07 -2.74 -2.95
N ALA A 83 -5.39 -3.42 -3.87
CA ALA A 83 -4.69 -4.67 -3.58
C ALA A 83 -3.56 -4.49 -2.56
N VAL A 84 -2.79 -3.39 -2.64
CA VAL A 84 -1.78 -3.05 -1.62
C VAL A 84 -2.43 -2.77 -0.27
N ALA A 85 -3.47 -1.93 -0.25
CA ALA A 85 -4.15 -1.57 0.98
C ALA A 85 -4.76 -2.80 1.67
N ASP A 86 -5.30 -3.76 0.93
CA ASP A 86 -5.81 -5.03 1.48
C ASP A 86 -4.71 -5.89 2.11
N LYS A 87 -3.52 -5.93 1.50
CA LYS A 87 -2.36 -6.65 2.06
C LYS A 87 -1.86 -6.01 3.35
N LEU A 88 -1.80 -4.68 3.41
CA LEU A 88 -1.42 -3.94 4.61
C LEU A 88 -2.49 -4.03 5.71
N ASP A 89 -3.77 -3.98 5.34
CA ASP A 89 -4.89 -4.08 6.27
C ASP A 89 -4.96 -5.46 6.93
N ASN A 90 -4.64 -6.52 6.18
CA ASN A 90 -4.63 -7.91 6.64
C ASN A 90 -5.93 -8.29 7.38
N ARG A 91 -7.08 -7.89 6.81
CA ARG A 91 -8.44 -8.14 7.33
C ARG A 91 -8.73 -7.50 8.69
N ARG A 92 -7.94 -6.52 9.13
CA ARG A 92 -8.18 -5.78 10.37
C ARG A 92 -9.24 -4.67 10.20
N GLY A 93 -9.54 -4.29 8.96
CA GLY A 93 -10.56 -3.30 8.63
C GLY A 93 -10.19 -1.87 9.05
N MET A 94 -8.90 -1.56 9.17
CA MET A 94 -8.36 -0.24 9.52
C MET A 94 -8.24 0.69 8.30
N LEU A 95 -8.06 0.16 7.09
CA LEU A 95 -7.93 0.95 5.86
C LEU A 95 -9.20 0.82 4.99
N ARG A 96 -10.39 1.19 5.47
CA ARG A 96 -11.63 1.02 4.68
C ARG A 96 -11.92 2.17 3.71
N ARG A 97 -11.58 3.40 4.10
CA ARG A 97 -11.82 4.59 3.29
C ARG A 97 -10.58 4.87 2.45
N ARG A 98 -10.74 4.88 1.13
CA ARG A 98 -9.64 4.92 0.17
C ARG A 98 -9.99 5.82 -1.01
N TYR A 99 -9.01 6.58 -1.47
CA TYR A 99 -9.10 7.46 -2.63
C TYR A 99 -7.90 7.19 -3.54
N TYR A 100 -8.18 7.07 -4.84
CA TYR A 100 -7.22 6.70 -5.87
C TYR A 100 -7.19 7.75 -6.97
N ARG A 101 -6.22 7.65 -7.87
CA ARG A 101 -6.21 8.48 -9.08
C ARG A 101 -7.45 8.17 -9.92
N GLN A 102 -8.23 9.20 -10.22
CA GLN A 102 -9.29 9.12 -11.22
C GLN A 102 -8.66 9.17 -12.60
N VAL A 103 -9.01 8.20 -13.46
CA VAL A 103 -8.62 8.11 -14.87
C VAL A 103 -9.79 8.50 -15.76
#